data_AF-A0A419KB50-F1
#
_entry.id   AF-A0A419KB50-F1
#
_cell.length_a   1.000
_cell.length_b   1.000
_cell.length_c   1.000
_cell.angle_alpha   90.00
_cell.angle_beta   90.00
_cell.angle_gamma   90.00
#
_symmetry.space_group_name_H-M   'P 1'
#
loop_
_entity.id
_entity.type
_entity.pdbx_description
1 polymer ?
#
loop_
_entity_poly.entity_id
_entity_poly.type
_entity_poly.pdbx_seq_one_letter_code
_entity_poly.pdbx_strand_id
1 'polypeptide(L)'
;MIGEKEEKKEKGETEDVEELREVLSVVSKEVPALIKGIIASVFSEEAGRDMGRAAASFYKELKEAGMPEEVAVKMTEGYISTFTSLGEVMKRAISGEKGIKGKELEEEISRKIKEKLAEKRLQKKEEEEE
;
A
#
# COMPACT_ATOMS: atom_id res chain seq x y z
N MET A 1 -31.39 -5.10 -39.95
CA MET A 1 -29.93 -5.04 -40.14
C MET A 1 -29.21 -3.96 -39.32
N ILE A 2 -29.88 -2.91 -38.81
CA ILE A 2 -29.23 -1.90 -37.96
C ILE A 2 -29.09 -2.38 -36.50
N GLY A 3 -30.12 -3.04 -35.93
CA GLY A 3 -30.10 -3.53 -34.54
C GLY A 3 -29.05 -4.62 -34.23
N GLU A 4 -28.79 -5.57 -35.14
CA GLU A 4 -27.75 -6.61 -34.94
C GLU A 4 -26.32 -6.05 -34.93
N LYS A 5 -26.12 -4.85 -35.51
CA LYS A 5 -24.81 -4.21 -35.60
C LYS A 5 -24.50 -3.38 -34.35
N GLU A 6 -25.52 -2.86 -33.69
CA GLU A 6 -25.42 -2.17 -32.39
C GLU A 6 -25.24 -3.18 -31.24
N GLU A 7 -26.02 -4.26 -31.19
CA GLU A 7 -25.86 -5.32 -30.16
C GLU A 7 -24.47 -5.99 -30.20
N LYS A 8 -23.90 -6.18 -31.40
CA LYS A 8 -22.54 -6.73 -31.55
C LYS A 8 -21.44 -5.78 -31.10
N LYS A 9 -21.64 -4.47 -31.24
CA LYS A 9 -20.67 -3.46 -30.78
C LYS A 9 -20.69 -3.33 -29.26
N GLU A 10 -21.88 -3.29 -28.68
CA GLU A 10 -22.07 -3.16 -27.24
C GLU A 10 -21.54 -4.40 -26.50
N LYS A 11 -21.75 -5.61 -27.03
CA LYS A 11 -21.16 -6.84 -26.48
C LYS A 11 -19.63 -6.85 -26.50
N GLY A 12 -19.00 -6.43 -27.60
CA GLY A 12 -17.54 -6.39 -27.71
C GLY A 12 -16.91 -5.39 -26.74
N GLU A 13 -17.50 -4.20 -26.60
CA GLU A 13 -17.04 -3.20 -25.63
C GLU A 13 -17.20 -3.66 -24.17
N THR A 14 -18.25 -4.42 -23.85
CA THR A 14 -18.42 -4.98 -22.50
C THR A 14 -17.44 -6.12 -22.19
N GLU A 15 -17.15 -6.99 -23.16
CA GLU A 15 -16.15 -8.06 -23.00
C GLU A 15 -14.74 -7.48 -22.77
N ASP A 16 -14.34 -6.46 -23.53
CA ASP A 16 -13.03 -5.80 -23.39
C ASP A 16 -12.84 -5.19 -21.98
N VAL A 17 -13.90 -4.60 -21.41
CA VAL A 17 -13.86 -4.02 -20.06
C VAL A 17 -13.80 -5.09 -18.98
N GLU A 18 -14.50 -6.22 -19.17
CA GLU A 18 -14.44 -7.35 -18.25
C GLU A 18 -13.06 -8.01 -18.23
N GLU A 19 -12.44 -8.23 -19.39
CA GLU A 19 -11.09 -8.78 -19.51
C GLU A 19 -10.06 -7.84 -18.86
N LEU A 20 -10.13 -6.54 -19.12
CA LEU A 20 -9.27 -5.56 -18.45
C LEU A 20 -9.47 -5.56 -16.93
N ARG A 21 -10.71 -5.67 -16.46
CA ARG A 21 -11.02 -5.76 -15.02
C ARG A 21 -10.42 -7.02 -14.40
N GLU A 22 -10.41 -8.14 -15.12
CA GLU A 22 -9.80 -9.38 -14.66
C GLU A 22 -8.27 -9.24 -14.56
N VAL A 23 -7.61 -8.69 -15.58
CA VAL A 23 -6.18 -8.40 -15.56
C VAL A 23 -5.82 -7.47 -14.41
N LEU A 24 -6.55 -6.35 -14.25
CA LEU A 24 -6.32 -5.41 -13.16
C LEU A 24 -6.58 -6.03 -11.79
N SER A 25 -7.56 -6.93 -11.67
CA SER A 25 -7.84 -7.70 -10.45
C SER A 25 -6.65 -8.58 -10.08
N VAL A 26 -6.05 -9.29 -11.05
CA VAL A 26 -4.83 -10.10 -10.82
C VAL A 26 -3.66 -9.21 -10.43
N VAL A 27 -3.38 -8.15 -11.19
CA VAL A 27 -2.27 -7.21 -10.90
C VAL A 27 -2.41 -6.59 -9.51
N SER A 28 -3.63 -6.19 -9.13
CA SER A 28 -3.92 -5.61 -7.81
C SER A 28 -3.72 -6.58 -6.64
N LYS A 29 -3.69 -7.90 -6.90
CA LYS A 29 -3.43 -8.94 -5.89
C LYS A 29 -1.95 -9.33 -5.86
N GLU A 30 -1.38 -9.62 -7.03
CA GLU A 30 -0.03 -10.16 -7.14
C GLU A 30 1.04 -9.12 -6.82
N VAL A 31 0.91 -7.88 -7.30
CA VAL A 31 1.91 -6.84 -7.05
C VAL A 31 2.05 -6.53 -5.55
N PRO A 32 0.97 -6.29 -4.78
CA PRO A 32 1.09 -6.12 -3.34
C PRO A 32 1.59 -7.37 -2.61
N ALA A 33 1.23 -8.58 -3.06
CA ALA A 33 1.68 -9.82 -2.45
C ALA A 33 3.20 -10.02 -2.60
N LEU A 34 3.75 -9.75 -3.79
CA LEU A 34 5.19 -9.79 -4.05
C LEU A 34 5.94 -8.80 -3.16
N ILE A 35 5.46 -7.56 -3.06
CA ILE A 35 6.09 -6.55 -2.22
C ILE A 35 6.06 -6.96 -0.74
N LYS A 36 4.93 -7.51 -0.25
CA LYS A 36 4.82 -8.05 1.12
C LYS A 36 5.79 -9.20 1.37
N GLY A 37 5.99 -10.09 0.39
CA GLY A 37 6.95 -11.18 0.47
C GLY A 37 8.39 -10.69 0.62
N ILE A 38 8.77 -9.69 -0.18
CA ILE A 38 10.09 -9.04 -0.07
C ILE A 38 10.26 -8.38 1.31
N ILE A 39 9.26 -7.65 1.81
CA ILE A 39 9.28 -7.11 3.18
C ILE A 39 9.50 -8.21 4.19
N ALA A 40 8.69 -9.27 4.15
CA ALA A 40 8.75 -10.33 5.14
C ALA A 40 10.13 -10.99 5.15
N SER A 41 10.78 -11.10 3.99
CA SER A 41 12.15 -11.58 3.90
C SER A 41 13.18 -10.65 4.55
N VAL A 42 13.07 -9.33 4.32
CA VAL A 42 14.02 -8.31 4.80
C VAL A 42 13.79 -7.92 6.26
N PHE A 43 12.55 -7.99 6.74
CA PHE A 43 12.14 -7.70 8.13
C PHE A 43 11.83 -8.97 8.91
N SER A 44 12.40 -10.10 8.50
CA SER A 44 12.34 -11.35 9.27
C SER A 44 13.24 -11.25 10.51
N GLU A 45 12.98 -12.11 11.50
CA GLU A 45 13.87 -12.24 12.66
C GLU A 45 15.30 -12.62 12.24
N GLU A 46 15.44 -13.48 11.23
CA GLU A 46 16.72 -13.87 10.65
C GLU A 46 17.44 -12.68 10.02
N ALA A 47 16.77 -11.92 9.16
CA ALA A 47 17.34 -10.71 8.56
C ALA A 47 17.70 -9.65 9.63
N GLY A 48 16.90 -9.52 10.68
CA GLY A 48 17.22 -8.66 11.82
C GLY A 48 18.49 -9.09 12.56
N ARG A 49 18.68 -10.40 12.78
CA ARG A 49 19.91 -10.95 13.39
C ARG A 49 21.13 -10.73 12.50
N ASP A 50 21.00 -10.95 11.19
CA ASP A 50 22.08 -10.77 10.23
C ASP A 50 22.49 -9.29 10.12
N MET A 51 21.51 -8.38 10.09
CA MET A 51 21.75 -6.94 10.13
C MET A 51 22.47 -6.53 11.41
N GLY A 52 22.06 -7.06 12.57
CA GLY A 52 22.72 -6.82 13.85
C GLY A 52 24.17 -7.30 13.87
N ARG A 53 24.45 -8.48 13.31
CA ARG A 53 25.82 -9.00 13.15
C ARG A 53 26.67 -8.13 12.24
N ALA A 54 26.11 -7.70 11.10
CA ALA A 54 26.81 -6.82 10.17
C ALA A 54 27.19 -5.48 10.82
N ALA A 55 26.26 -4.84 11.53
CA ALA A 55 26.52 -3.60 12.25
C ALA A 55 27.58 -3.78 13.35
N ALA A 56 27.53 -4.88 14.10
CA ALA A 56 28.51 -5.18 15.14
C ALA A 56 29.92 -5.38 14.57
N SER A 57 30.04 -6.15 13.48
CA SER A 57 31.31 -6.34 12.78
C SER A 57 31.86 -5.03 12.24
N PHE A 58 31.01 -4.21 11.60
CA PHE A 58 31.39 -2.90 11.08
C PHE A 58 31.92 -1.98 12.20
N TYR A 59 31.20 -1.86 13.32
CA TYR A 59 31.66 -1.10 14.48
C TYR A 59 33.00 -1.59 15.01
N LYS A 60 33.15 -2.92 15.13
CA LYS A 60 34.38 -3.54 15.63
C LYS A 60 35.58 -3.22 14.73
N GLU A 61 35.42 -3.33 13.41
CA GLU A 61 36.47 -3.00 12.44
C GLU A 61 36.86 -1.51 12.50
N LEU A 62 35.90 -0.60 12.67
CA LEU A 62 36.19 0.82 12.85
C LEU A 62 37.03 1.07 14.10
N LYS A 63 36.67 0.45 15.23
CA LYS A 63 37.41 0.55 16.50
C LYS A 63 38.82 -0.05 16.36
N GLU A 64 38.97 -1.19 15.69
CA GLU A 64 40.25 -1.84 15.42
C GLU A 64 41.15 -0.99 14.51
N ALA A 65 40.56 -0.26 13.56
CA ALA A 65 41.26 0.71 12.72
C ALA A 65 41.67 2.00 13.46
N GLY A 66 41.40 2.10 14.77
CA GLY A 66 41.77 3.25 15.59
C GLY A 66 40.78 4.41 15.54
N MET A 67 39.57 4.18 15.03
CA MET A 67 38.54 5.21 15.00
C MET A 67 38.07 5.54 16.43
N PRO A 68 37.92 6.84 16.78
CA PRO A 68 37.33 7.24 18.06
C PRO A 68 35.95 6.64 18.26
N GLU A 69 35.63 6.30 19.50
CA GLU A 69 34.38 5.58 19.85
C GLU A 69 33.13 6.26 19.31
N GLU A 70 32.99 7.55 19.60
CA GLU A 70 31.82 8.35 19.20
C GLU A 70 31.66 8.40 17.68
N VAL A 71 32.78 8.44 16.95
CA VAL A 71 32.77 8.45 15.48
C VAL A 71 32.36 7.07 14.94
N ALA A 72 32.91 5.99 15.52
CA ALA A 72 32.56 4.63 15.13
C ALA A 72 31.09 4.29 15.40
N VAL A 73 30.55 4.72 16.55
CA VAL A 73 29.13 4.62 16.88
C VAL A 73 28.31 5.37 15.83
N LYS A 74 28.61 6.64 15.58
CA LYS A 74 27.88 7.47 14.61
C LYS A 74 27.92 6.91 13.18
N MET A 75 29.05 6.36 12.74
CA MET A 75 29.15 5.74 11.42
C MET A 75 28.33 4.45 11.33
N THR A 76 28.29 3.67 12.41
CA THR A 76 27.48 2.44 12.50
C THR A 76 25.99 2.76 12.54
N GLU A 77 25.58 3.78 13.30
CA GLU A 77 24.21 4.32 13.28
C GLU A 77 23.82 4.77 11.88
N GLY A 78 24.71 5.50 11.19
CA GLY A 78 24.54 5.90 9.80
C GLY A 78 24.34 4.69 8.88
N TYR A 79 25.17 3.65 9.01
CA TYR A 79 25.04 2.41 8.26
C TYR A 79 23.67 1.75 8.48
N ILE A 80 23.24 1.55 9.73
CA ILE A 80 21.92 0.98 10.07
C ILE A 80 20.78 1.86 9.53
N SER A 81 20.92 3.18 9.61
CA SER A 81 19.88 4.13 9.18
C SER A 81 19.54 4.05 7.69
N THR A 82 20.48 3.61 6.85
CA THR A 82 20.22 3.40 5.42
C THR A 82 19.18 2.30 5.20
N PHE A 83 19.22 1.23 6.01
CA PHE A 83 18.28 0.13 5.94
C PHE A 83 16.90 0.53 6.48
N THR A 84 16.85 1.30 7.57
CA THR A 84 15.57 1.77 8.13
C THR A 84 14.89 2.76 7.20
N SER A 85 15.65 3.69 6.59
CA SER A 85 15.12 4.66 5.62
C SER A 85 14.52 3.98 4.40
N LEU A 86 15.17 2.93 3.87
CA LEU A 86 14.62 2.10 2.81
C LEU A 86 13.32 1.40 3.23
N GLY A 87 13.30 0.90 4.47
CA GLY A 87 12.09 0.35 5.10
C GLY A 87 10.93 1.32 5.18
N GLU A 88 11.18 2.58 5.52
CA GLU A 88 10.16 3.62 5.60
C GLU A 88 9.60 4.00 4.23
N VAL A 89 10.45 4.11 3.21
CA VAL A 89 10.02 4.36 1.82
C VAL A 89 9.14 3.21 1.34
N MET A 90 9.56 1.97 1.60
CA MET A 90 8.80 0.78 1.25
C MET A 90 7.47 0.71 2.01
N LYS A 91 7.48 1.01 3.31
CA LYS A 91 6.27 1.12 4.14
C LYS A 91 5.33 2.18 3.57
N ARG A 92 5.82 3.34 3.14
CA ARG A 92 4.99 4.38 2.49
C ARG A 92 4.39 3.90 1.16
N ALA A 93 5.17 3.23 0.33
CA ALA A 93 4.71 2.70 -0.95
C ALA A 93 3.59 1.67 -0.79
N ILE A 94 3.67 0.81 0.24
CA ILE A 94 2.68 -0.24 0.51
C ILE A 94 1.51 0.28 1.32
N SER A 95 1.76 1.22 2.22
CA SER A 95 0.73 1.81 3.08
C SER A 95 -0.05 2.90 2.37
N GLY A 96 0.34 3.30 1.14
CA GLY A 96 -0.37 4.24 0.27
C GLY A 96 -1.14 5.30 1.05
N GLU A 97 -0.46 6.16 1.81
CA GLU A 97 -1.08 7.25 2.58
C GLU A 97 -2.34 6.89 3.42
N LYS A 98 -2.47 5.64 3.90
CA LYS A 98 -3.59 5.18 4.77
C LYS A 98 -3.10 4.60 6.10
N GLY A 99 -2.17 5.29 6.75
CA GLY A 99 -1.72 4.92 8.11
C GLY A 99 -2.68 5.35 9.23
N ILE A 100 -3.33 6.52 9.11
CA ILE A 100 -4.22 7.07 10.16
C ILE A 100 -5.44 7.81 9.53
N LYS A 101 -5.21 8.66 8.51
CA LYS A 101 -6.28 9.41 7.80
C LYS A 101 -7.26 8.54 6.99
N GLY A 102 -6.85 7.33 6.59
CA GLY A 102 -7.67 6.45 5.77
C GLY A 102 -8.93 5.96 6.48
N LYS A 103 -8.84 5.70 7.79
CA LYS A 103 -9.98 5.27 8.61
C LYS A 103 -10.96 6.42 8.83
N GLU A 104 -10.47 7.61 9.15
CA GLU A 104 -11.32 8.81 9.31
C GLU A 104 -12.06 9.18 8.01
N LEU A 105 -11.37 9.11 6.86
CA LEU A 105 -11.99 9.40 5.57
C LEU A 105 -13.04 8.33 5.18
N GLU A 106 -12.80 7.06 5.49
CA GLU A 106 -13.75 5.96 5.24
C GLU A 106 -15.02 6.07 6.11
N GLU A 107 -14.84 6.47 7.37
CA GLU A 107 -15.96 6.78 8.28
C GLU A 107 -16.76 8.00 7.82
N GLU A 108 -16.10 9.06 7.33
CA GLU A 108 -16.75 10.27 6.81
C GLU A 108 -17.53 9.99 5.52
N ILE A 109 -16.94 9.24 4.58
CA ILE A 109 -17.62 8.83 3.34
C ILE A 109 -18.85 7.97 3.66
N SER A 110 -18.71 7.00 4.57
CA SER A 110 -19.83 6.14 4.99
C SER A 110 -20.98 6.93 5.62
N ARG A 111 -20.67 7.99 6.38
CA ARG A 111 -21.67 8.88 6.99
C ARG A 111 -22.44 9.67 5.93
N LYS A 112 -21.73 10.32 5.00
CA LYS A 112 -22.32 11.10 3.91
C LYS A 112 -23.21 10.26 2.98
N ILE A 113 -22.82 9.01 2.73
CA ILE A 113 -23.64 8.08 1.93
C ILE A 113 -24.95 7.73 2.66
N LYS A 114 -24.90 7.45 3.97
CA LYS A 114 -26.09 7.14 4.77
C LYS A 114 -27.04 8.34 4.85
N GLU A 115 -26.53 9.55 5.03
CA GLU A 115 -27.32 10.79 5.05
C GLU A 115 -28.02 11.01 3.71
N LYS A 116 -27.29 10.95 2.58
CA LYS A 116 -27.90 11.11 1.25
C LYS A 116 -28.94 10.04 0.93
N LEU A 117 -28.76 8.80 1.39
CA LEU A 117 -29.75 7.73 1.22
C LEU A 117 -31.00 7.97 2.08
N ALA A 118 -30.87 8.56 3.25
CA ALA A 118 -32.00 8.92 4.11
C ALA A 118 -32.79 10.10 3.54
N GLU A 119 -32.11 11.16 3.11
CA GLU A 119 -32.73 12.33 2.43
C GLU A 119 -33.49 11.91 1.17
N LYS A 120 -32.88 11.06 0.33
CA LYS A 120 -33.51 10.56 -0.89
C LYS A 120 -34.71 9.65 -0.62
N ARG A 121 -34.78 9.00 0.55
CA ARG A 121 -35.94 8.20 0.98
C ARG A 121 -37.07 9.06 1.55
N LEU A 122 -36.76 10.21 2.16
CA LEU A 122 -37.74 11.16 2.66
C LEU A 122 -38.40 11.92 1.51
N GLN A 123 -37.62 12.43 0.56
CA GLN A 123 -38.14 13.10 -0.65
C GLN A 123 -39.07 12.20 -1.46
N LYS A 124 -38.72 10.91 -1.58
CA LYS A 124 -39.53 9.95 -2.31
C LYS A 124 -40.85 9.57 -1.62
N LYS A 125 -40.95 9.77 -0.29
CA LYS A 125 -42.20 9.57 0.46
C LYS A 125 -43.10 10.80 0.39
N GLU A 126 -42.53 12.00 0.41
CA GLU A 126 -43.28 13.25 0.24
C GLU A 126 -43.86 13.36 -1.17
N GLU A 127 -43.15 12.89 -2.21
CA GLU A 127 -43.65 12.81 -3.59
C GLU A 127 -44.72 11.71 -3.83
N GLU A 128 -44.85 10.73 -2.93
CA GLU A 128 -45.85 9.64 -3.03
C GLU A 128 -47.14 9.95 -2.22
N GLU A 129 -47.13 10.97 -1.34
CA GLU A 129 -48.27 11.40 -0.53
C GLU A 129 -48.99 12.67 -1.05
N GLU A 130 -48.50 13.28 -2.14
CA GLU A 130 -49.10 14.43 -2.87
C GLU A 130 -49.83 13.97 -4.15
#